data_AF-A0A6L9J8S7-F1
#
_entry.id   AF-A0A6L9J8S7-F1
#
_cell.length_a   1.000
_cell.length_b   1.000
_cell.length_c   1.000
_cell.angle_alpha   90.00
_cell.angle_beta   90.00
_cell.angle_gamma   90.00
#
_symmetry.space_group_name_H-M   'P 1'
#
loop_
_entity.id
_entity.type
_entity.pdbx_description
1 polymer ?
#
loop_
_entity_poly.entity_id
_entity_poly.type
_entity_poly.pdbx_seq_one_letter_code
_entity_poly.pdbx_strand_id
1 'polypeptide(L)'
;MSMVSKLQRQFTGTLLGAMTGDALAKPAKDYSPDELLDRAEIGYEMMGGFYTEDTEMMLTVAEVLLDLGDIDPDPLAHRLGENLDPMRGYNPGALEVMYALQQGRDWRVANRLVFEDGSYGAGSACRAAPVGLFFHDDLDLVVDAAAETARVTHAHPVGEAGAVAVALAVALAVQGEQPRAIYEQVLEWLADTGFGDLVPYLEAMQDLLQVWPDPPDVVQVLGNRLTVQECVPAAVYCVLRYPNNFE
;
A
#
# COMPACT_ATOMS: atom_id res chain seq x y z
N MET A 1 2.23 -24.81 -17.25
CA MET A 1 1.42 -23.56 -17.29
C MET A 1 2.16 -22.59 -18.20
N SER A 2 1.51 -21.90 -19.15
CA SER A 2 2.18 -20.93 -20.01
C SER A 2 2.59 -19.69 -19.20
N MET A 3 3.61 -18.95 -19.65
CA MET A 3 4.02 -17.69 -19.00
C MET A 3 2.85 -16.71 -18.87
N VAL A 4 2.04 -16.56 -19.92
CA VAL A 4 0.82 -15.72 -19.92
C VAL A 4 -0.17 -16.16 -18.84
N SER A 5 -0.43 -17.47 -18.70
CA SER A 5 -1.33 -17.97 -17.65
C SER A 5 -0.76 -17.84 -16.23
N LYS A 6 0.58 -17.79 -16.06
CA LYS A 6 1.22 -17.49 -14.77
C LYS A 6 1.03 -16.03 -14.40
N LEU A 7 1.37 -15.10 -15.30
CA LEU A 7 1.25 -13.66 -15.07
C LEU A 7 -0.21 -13.26 -14.80
N GLN A 8 -1.16 -13.79 -15.59
CA GLN A 8 -2.57 -13.54 -15.36
C GLN A 8 -3.00 -13.95 -13.94
N ARG A 9 -2.56 -15.11 -13.45
CA ARG A 9 -2.86 -15.55 -12.08
C ARG A 9 -2.20 -14.68 -11.02
N GLN A 10 -0.96 -14.24 -11.23
CA GLN A 10 -0.28 -13.34 -10.30
C GLN A 10 -1.01 -11.99 -10.23
N PHE A 11 -1.36 -11.39 -11.37
CA PHE A 11 -2.06 -10.11 -11.42
C PHE A 11 -3.44 -10.21 -10.75
N THR A 12 -4.24 -11.22 -11.13
CA THR A 12 -5.55 -11.44 -10.53
C THR A 12 -5.43 -11.72 -9.03
N GLY A 13 -4.46 -12.55 -8.62
CA GLY A 13 -4.24 -12.88 -7.21
C GLY A 13 -3.83 -11.68 -6.36
N THR A 14 -2.93 -10.83 -6.88
CA THR A 14 -2.48 -9.61 -6.18
C THR A 14 -3.63 -8.63 -5.98
N LEU A 15 -4.39 -8.30 -7.04
CA LEU A 15 -5.48 -7.33 -6.95
C LEU A 15 -6.65 -7.84 -6.09
N LEU A 16 -7.03 -9.12 -6.23
CA LEU A 16 -8.05 -9.73 -5.38
C LEU A 16 -7.57 -9.86 -3.93
N GLY A 17 -6.28 -10.16 -3.71
CA GLY A 17 -5.70 -10.26 -2.39
C GLY A 17 -5.72 -8.91 -1.66
N ALA A 18 -5.30 -7.84 -2.33
CA ALA A 18 -5.37 -6.47 -1.80
C ALA A 18 -6.82 -6.07 -1.46
N MET A 19 -7.76 -6.30 -2.38
CA MET A 19 -9.18 -6.02 -2.16
C MET A 19 -9.78 -6.86 -1.01
N THR A 20 -9.36 -8.12 -0.88
CA THR A 20 -9.81 -9.00 0.22
C THR A 20 -9.28 -8.49 1.55
N GLY A 21 -8.00 -8.11 1.62
CA GLY A 21 -7.38 -7.52 2.81
C GLY A 21 -8.08 -6.23 3.23
N ASP A 22 -8.36 -5.33 2.28
CA ASP A 22 -9.13 -4.10 2.51
C ASP A 22 -10.53 -4.39 3.08
N ALA A 23 -11.32 -5.24 2.40
CA ALA A 23 -12.67 -5.57 2.81
C ALA A 23 -12.74 -6.26 4.19
N LEU A 24 -11.75 -7.11 4.53
CA LEU A 24 -11.64 -7.77 5.83
C LEU A 24 -11.16 -6.82 6.93
N ALA A 25 -10.29 -5.85 6.61
CA ALA A 25 -9.80 -4.87 7.56
C ALA A 25 -10.84 -3.79 7.90
N LYS A 26 -11.84 -3.57 7.04
CA LYS A 26 -12.84 -2.52 7.24
C LYS A 26 -13.57 -2.63 8.60
N PRO A 27 -14.18 -3.77 8.99
CA PRO A 27 -14.81 -3.91 10.30
C PRO A 27 -13.82 -3.83 11.47
N ALA A 28 -12.54 -4.18 11.21
CA ALA A 28 -11.52 -4.16 12.25
C ALA A 28 -11.25 -2.75 12.79
N LYS A 29 -11.54 -1.70 12.00
CA LYS A 29 -11.45 -0.29 12.42
C LYS A 29 -12.40 0.06 13.59
N ASP A 30 -13.44 -0.75 13.83
CA ASP A 30 -14.45 -0.52 14.88
C ASP A 30 -14.20 -1.34 16.17
N TYR A 31 -13.16 -2.18 16.20
CA TYR A 31 -12.85 -3.08 17.32
C TYR A 31 -11.58 -2.67 18.06
N SER A 32 -11.56 -2.88 19.37
CA SER A 32 -10.33 -2.83 20.17
C SER A 32 -9.39 -4.01 19.85
N PRO A 33 -8.08 -3.91 20.15
CA PRO A 33 -7.15 -5.01 19.94
C PRO A 33 -7.59 -6.33 20.60
N ASP A 34 -8.14 -6.29 21.82
CA ASP A 34 -8.63 -7.48 22.51
C ASP A 34 -9.84 -8.11 21.77
N GLU A 35 -10.78 -7.28 21.29
CA GLU A 35 -11.91 -7.76 20.49
C GLU A 35 -11.46 -8.35 19.14
N LEU A 36 -10.39 -7.84 18.53
CA LEU A 36 -9.81 -8.40 17.32
C LEU A 36 -9.16 -9.77 17.57
N LEU A 37 -8.48 -9.94 18.70
CA LEU A 37 -7.91 -11.24 19.09
C LEU A 37 -9.00 -12.28 19.34
N ASP A 38 -10.05 -11.92 20.07
CA ASP A 38 -11.19 -12.80 20.32
C ASP A 38 -11.90 -13.21 19.01
N ARG A 39 -11.94 -12.30 18.02
CA ARG A 39 -12.55 -12.54 16.71
C ARG A 39 -11.67 -13.33 15.75
N ALA A 40 -10.35 -13.29 15.90
CA ALA A 40 -9.43 -14.05 15.06
C ALA A 40 -9.72 -15.57 15.11
N GLU A 41 -10.22 -16.07 16.24
CA GLU A 41 -10.61 -17.48 16.41
C GLU A 41 -11.96 -17.84 15.77
N ILE A 42 -12.83 -16.84 15.55
CA ILE A 42 -14.21 -17.02 15.06
C ILE A 42 -14.29 -16.74 13.55
N GLY A 43 -13.31 -16.01 13.01
CA GLY A 43 -13.23 -15.59 11.62
C GLY A 43 -13.78 -14.19 11.39
N TYR A 44 -13.33 -13.54 10.31
CA TYR A 44 -13.81 -12.24 9.88
C TYR A 44 -14.82 -12.41 8.74
N GLU A 45 -16.04 -11.93 8.92
CA GLU A 45 -16.99 -11.82 7.82
C GLU A 45 -16.68 -10.56 7.01
N MET A 46 -16.37 -10.74 5.72
CA MET A 46 -16.37 -9.61 4.79
C MET A 46 -17.75 -8.94 4.81
N MET A 47 -17.80 -7.62 4.95
CA MET A 47 -19.03 -6.89 4.68
C MET A 47 -19.31 -7.00 3.18
N GLY A 48 -20.22 -7.90 2.82
CA GLY A 48 -20.43 -8.39 1.45
C GLY A 48 -20.34 -7.30 0.38
N GLY A 49 -19.23 -7.27 -0.36
CA GLY A 49 -19.00 -6.39 -1.51
C GLY A 49 -18.56 -4.95 -1.20
N PHE A 50 -18.28 -4.58 0.05
CA PHE A 50 -17.86 -3.22 0.41
C PHE A 50 -16.34 -3.12 0.62
N TYR A 51 -15.63 -2.74 -0.44
CA TYR A 51 -14.25 -2.25 -0.36
C TYR A 51 -14.20 -0.78 0.07
N THR A 52 -13.03 -0.30 0.53
CA THR A 52 -12.83 1.06 1.06
C THR A 52 -12.06 1.98 0.12
N GLU A 53 -11.59 3.12 0.62
CA GLU A 53 -10.72 4.05 -0.13
C GLU A 53 -9.51 3.35 -0.74
N ASP A 54 -8.95 2.34 -0.06
CA ASP A 54 -7.74 1.64 -0.50
C ASP A 54 -7.96 0.97 -1.87
N THR A 55 -9.04 0.20 -2.01
CA THR A 55 -9.37 -0.42 -3.31
C THR A 55 -9.82 0.60 -4.35
N GLU A 56 -10.58 1.64 -3.98
CA GLU A 56 -11.00 2.69 -4.94
C GLU A 56 -9.78 3.38 -5.58
N MET A 57 -8.82 3.79 -4.74
CA MET A 57 -7.62 4.45 -5.19
C MET A 57 -6.72 3.48 -5.97
N MET A 58 -6.62 2.21 -5.55
CA MET A 58 -5.88 1.17 -6.28
C MET A 58 -6.46 0.95 -7.68
N LEU A 59 -7.78 0.83 -7.81
CA LEU A 59 -8.44 0.67 -9.11
C LEU A 59 -8.21 1.90 -10.00
N THR A 60 -8.25 3.10 -9.42
CA THR A 60 -7.94 4.33 -10.15
C THR A 60 -6.52 4.33 -10.73
N VAL A 61 -5.52 3.89 -9.95
CA VAL A 61 -4.14 3.73 -10.45
C VAL A 61 -4.08 2.71 -11.59
N ALA A 62 -4.76 1.58 -11.45
CA ALA A 62 -4.81 0.56 -12.49
C ALA A 62 -5.47 1.07 -13.80
N GLU A 63 -6.55 1.82 -13.70
CA GLU A 63 -7.22 2.45 -14.85
C GLU A 63 -6.31 3.43 -15.58
N VAL A 64 -5.57 4.28 -14.84
CA VAL A 64 -4.62 5.22 -15.44
C VAL A 64 -3.50 4.50 -16.19
N LEU A 65 -2.94 3.44 -15.60
CA LEU A 65 -1.92 2.61 -16.25
C LEU A 65 -2.46 1.94 -17.53
N LEU A 66 -3.71 1.45 -17.52
CA LEU A 66 -4.34 0.84 -18.69
C LEU A 66 -4.61 1.86 -19.81
N ASP A 67 -5.00 3.08 -19.45
CA ASP A 67 -5.35 4.13 -20.40
C ASP A 67 -4.10 4.78 -21.01
N LEU A 68 -3.07 5.04 -20.20
CA LEU A 68 -1.92 5.86 -20.58
C LEU A 68 -0.64 5.05 -20.81
N GLY A 69 -0.54 3.84 -20.24
CA GLY A 69 0.67 3.03 -20.25
C GLY A 69 1.78 3.57 -19.35
N ASP A 70 1.47 4.58 -18.52
CA ASP A 70 2.40 5.24 -17.61
C ASP A 70 1.66 5.91 -16.43
N ILE A 71 2.41 6.34 -15.41
CA ILE A 71 1.90 7.23 -14.36
C ILE A 71 2.33 8.66 -14.69
N ASP A 72 1.35 9.52 -14.95
CA ASP A 72 1.56 10.96 -14.92
C ASP A 72 0.75 11.52 -13.73
N PRO A 73 1.38 12.27 -12.80
CA PRO A 73 0.70 12.86 -11.66
C PRO A 73 -0.51 13.74 -12.01
N ASP A 74 -0.47 14.46 -13.14
CA ASP A 74 -1.53 15.41 -13.49
C ASP A 74 -2.83 14.67 -13.92
N PRO A 75 -2.81 13.71 -14.88
CA PRO A 75 -3.95 12.84 -15.17
C PRO A 75 -4.40 11.98 -13.98
N LEU A 76 -3.46 11.47 -13.17
CA LEU A 76 -3.80 10.68 -11.98
C LEU A 76 -4.55 11.52 -10.95
N ALA A 77 -4.12 12.75 -10.71
CA ALA A 77 -4.81 13.69 -9.83
C ALA A 77 -6.25 13.95 -10.28
N HIS A 78 -6.44 14.14 -11.59
CA HIS A 78 -7.77 14.31 -12.16
C HIS A 78 -8.63 13.06 -11.94
N ARG A 79 -8.13 11.87 -12.30
CA ARG A 79 -8.90 10.62 -12.18
C ARG A 79 -9.25 10.28 -10.73
N LEU A 80 -8.34 10.54 -9.78
CA LEU A 80 -8.63 10.40 -8.35
C LEU A 80 -9.79 11.30 -7.89
N GLY A 81 -9.82 12.55 -8.35
CA GLY A 81 -10.92 13.48 -8.05
C GLY A 81 -12.24 13.08 -8.72
N GLU A 82 -12.19 12.59 -9.96
CA GLU A 82 -13.35 12.11 -10.72
C GLU A 82 -13.97 10.85 -10.10
N ASN A 83 -13.13 9.90 -9.70
CA ASN A 83 -13.56 8.59 -9.17
C ASN A 83 -13.95 8.64 -7.68
N LEU A 84 -13.76 9.77 -6.99
CA LEU A 84 -14.04 9.90 -5.56
C LEU A 84 -15.49 9.50 -5.20
N ASP A 85 -15.64 8.41 -4.46
CA ASP A 85 -16.85 8.11 -3.70
C ASP A 85 -16.59 8.41 -2.21
N PRO A 86 -17.12 9.52 -1.67
CA PRO A 86 -16.85 9.92 -0.28
C PRO A 86 -17.41 8.94 0.75
N MET A 87 -18.27 7.99 0.35
CA MET A 87 -18.80 6.95 1.23
C MET A 87 -17.84 5.76 1.42
N ARG A 88 -16.67 5.77 0.78
CA ARG A 88 -15.71 4.65 0.84
C ARG A 88 -14.89 4.56 2.11
N GLY A 89 -14.98 5.55 3.01
CA GLY A 89 -14.34 5.46 4.33
C GLY A 89 -13.00 6.18 4.43
N TYR A 90 -12.70 7.04 3.46
CA TYR A 90 -11.62 8.03 3.55
C TYR A 90 -11.64 8.74 4.91
N ASN A 91 -10.46 8.87 5.52
CA ASN A 91 -10.33 9.73 6.69
C ASN A 91 -10.57 11.21 6.31
N PRO A 92 -10.94 12.09 7.28
CA PRO A 92 -11.31 13.46 6.97
C PRO A 92 -10.24 14.26 6.21
N GLY A 93 -8.96 14.06 6.53
CA GLY A 93 -7.86 14.75 5.84
C GLY A 93 -7.70 14.26 4.40
N ALA A 94 -7.82 12.96 4.16
CA ALA A 94 -7.79 12.39 2.81
C ALA A 94 -8.98 12.90 1.98
N LEU A 95 -10.19 12.97 2.54
CA LEU A 95 -11.35 13.57 1.87
C LEU A 95 -11.09 15.02 1.47
N GLU A 96 -10.47 15.82 2.32
CA GLU A 96 -10.16 17.22 2.02
C GLU A 96 -9.22 17.34 0.80
N VAL A 97 -8.18 16.51 0.74
CA VAL A 97 -7.29 16.45 -0.43
C VAL A 97 -8.06 16.00 -1.67
N MET A 98 -8.85 14.92 -1.58
CA MET A 98 -9.59 14.37 -2.71
C MET A 98 -10.66 15.33 -3.25
N TYR A 99 -11.36 16.07 -2.38
CA TYR A 99 -12.29 17.12 -2.80
C TYR A 99 -11.57 18.28 -3.50
N ALA A 100 -10.36 18.63 -3.06
CA ALA A 100 -9.57 19.64 -3.75
C ALA A 100 -9.18 19.18 -5.17
N LEU A 101 -8.78 17.91 -5.33
CA LEU A 101 -8.51 17.33 -6.64
C LEU A 101 -9.77 17.29 -7.52
N GLN A 102 -10.91 16.89 -6.96
CA GLN A 102 -12.21 16.89 -7.66
C GLN A 102 -12.61 18.30 -8.15
N GLN A 103 -12.23 19.34 -7.42
CA GLN A 103 -12.45 20.75 -7.80
C GLN A 103 -11.39 21.28 -8.79
N GLY A 104 -10.46 20.43 -9.24
CA GLY A 104 -9.40 20.81 -10.19
C GLY A 104 -8.27 21.63 -9.58
N ARG A 105 -8.07 21.58 -8.26
CA ARG A 105 -6.90 22.22 -7.62
C ARG A 105 -5.64 21.47 -8.05
N ASP A 106 -4.56 22.21 -8.31
CA ASP A 106 -3.23 21.65 -8.54
C ASP A 106 -2.84 20.71 -7.40
N TRP A 107 -2.49 19.46 -7.72
CA TRP A 107 -2.17 18.44 -6.73
C TRP A 107 -0.96 18.82 -5.87
N ARG A 108 -0.03 19.63 -6.39
CA ARG A 108 1.16 20.13 -5.67
C ARG A 108 0.78 21.08 -4.52
N VAL A 109 -0.42 21.67 -4.60
CA VAL A 109 -1.03 22.43 -3.52
C VAL A 109 -1.92 21.50 -2.69
N ALA A 110 -2.70 20.62 -3.33
CA ALA A 110 -3.65 19.73 -2.65
C ALA A 110 -2.98 18.79 -1.64
N ASN A 111 -1.84 18.19 -2.00
CA ASN A 111 -1.11 17.20 -1.19
C ASN A 111 -0.49 17.77 0.12
N ARG A 112 -0.54 19.09 0.30
CA ARG A 112 -0.06 19.82 1.50
C ARG A 112 -1.17 20.59 2.22
N LEU A 113 -2.44 20.41 1.83
CA LEU A 113 -3.55 21.18 2.42
C LEU A 113 -3.75 20.90 3.91
N VAL A 114 -3.65 19.62 4.29
CA VAL A 114 -3.92 19.16 5.66
C VAL A 114 -2.64 19.20 6.51
N PHE A 115 -1.51 18.87 5.90
CA PHE A 115 -0.19 18.81 6.55
C PHE A 115 0.82 19.56 5.69
N GLU A 116 1.50 20.56 6.24
CA GLU A 116 2.46 21.41 5.52
C GLU A 116 3.57 20.59 4.85
N ASP A 117 4.10 19.60 5.56
CA ASP A 117 5.12 18.66 5.06
C ASP A 117 4.54 17.50 4.24
N GLY A 118 3.21 17.43 4.11
CA GLY A 118 2.49 16.33 3.47
C GLY A 118 2.10 15.20 4.43
N SER A 119 1.17 14.36 3.98
CA SER A 119 0.74 13.16 4.71
C SER A 119 1.78 12.04 4.61
N TYR A 120 2.04 11.35 5.74
CA TYR A 120 2.78 10.07 5.80
C TYR A 120 1.84 8.86 6.03
N GLY A 121 0.55 9.03 5.70
CA GLY A 121 -0.48 7.99 5.82
C GLY A 121 -0.26 6.80 4.87
N ALA A 122 -0.71 5.62 5.30
CA ALA A 122 -0.51 4.36 4.58
C ALA A 122 -1.27 4.25 3.25
N GLY A 123 -2.26 5.12 3.00
CA GLY A 123 -3.05 5.09 1.74
C GLY A 123 -2.21 5.31 0.48
N SER A 124 -1.03 5.93 0.60
CA SER A 124 -0.02 5.95 -0.47
C SER A 124 0.45 4.55 -0.88
N ALA A 125 0.72 3.69 0.10
CA ALA A 125 1.19 2.32 -0.09
C ALA A 125 0.07 1.36 -0.51
N CYS A 126 -1.15 1.51 0.06
CA CYS A 126 -2.28 0.61 -0.21
C CYS A 126 -2.67 0.54 -1.70
N ARG A 127 -2.45 1.62 -2.46
CA ARG A 127 -2.80 1.71 -3.89
C ARG A 127 -1.67 1.40 -4.86
N ALA A 128 -0.48 1.03 -4.38
CA ALA A 128 0.74 0.95 -5.20
C ALA A 128 0.90 -0.37 -5.96
N ALA A 129 0.13 -1.42 -5.61
CA ALA A 129 0.25 -2.74 -6.22
C ALA A 129 0.14 -2.76 -7.77
N PRO A 130 -0.75 -1.99 -8.43
CA PRO A 130 -0.84 -1.97 -9.89
C PRO A 130 0.45 -1.51 -10.57
N VAL A 131 1.22 -0.61 -9.95
CA VAL A 131 2.51 -0.14 -10.48
C VAL A 131 3.52 -1.29 -10.51
N GLY A 132 3.65 -2.01 -9.39
CA GLY A 132 4.54 -3.18 -9.30
C GLY A 132 4.14 -4.32 -10.23
N LEU A 133 2.85 -4.47 -10.51
CA LEU A 133 2.37 -5.41 -11.52
C LEU A 133 2.73 -4.94 -12.93
N PHE A 134 2.46 -3.68 -13.26
CA PHE A 134 2.57 -3.17 -14.64
C PHE A 134 4.02 -3.07 -15.11
N PHE A 135 4.92 -2.57 -14.26
CA PHE A 135 6.35 -2.39 -14.56
C PHE A 135 7.21 -3.52 -13.97
N HIS A 136 6.65 -4.71 -13.73
CA HIS A 136 7.33 -5.77 -12.98
C HIS A 136 8.69 -6.21 -13.56
N ASP A 137 8.99 -5.87 -14.81
CA ASP A 137 10.22 -6.19 -15.54
C ASP A 137 11.27 -5.06 -15.54
N ASP A 138 10.93 -3.88 -15.02
CA ASP A 138 11.82 -2.72 -14.90
C ASP A 138 11.65 -2.05 -13.52
N LEU A 139 12.54 -2.38 -12.58
CA LEU A 139 12.44 -1.91 -11.20
C LEU A 139 12.69 -0.41 -11.05
N ASP A 140 13.48 0.20 -11.95
CA ASP A 140 13.68 1.65 -11.94
C ASP A 140 12.35 2.36 -12.27
N LEU A 141 11.62 1.86 -13.28
CA LEU A 141 10.27 2.37 -13.59
C LEU A 141 9.27 2.12 -12.46
N VAL A 142 9.37 0.99 -11.75
CA VAL A 142 8.55 0.73 -10.55
C VAL A 142 8.77 1.80 -9.49
N VAL A 143 10.02 2.16 -9.21
CA VAL A 143 10.39 3.17 -8.22
C VAL A 143 9.83 4.54 -8.62
N ASP A 144 10.11 4.97 -9.85
CA ASP A 144 9.70 6.29 -10.33
C ASP A 144 8.16 6.44 -10.34
N ALA A 145 7.46 5.49 -10.98
CA ALA A 145 6.01 5.52 -11.09
C ALA A 145 5.32 5.40 -9.72
N ALA A 146 5.84 4.58 -8.80
CA ALA A 146 5.25 4.43 -7.46
C ALA A 146 5.38 5.74 -6.65
N ALA A 147 6.53 6.39 -6.70
CA ALA A 147 6.73 7.69 -6.07
C ALA A 147 5.79 8.75 -6.65
N GLU A 148 5.59 8.76 -7.97
CA GLU A 148 4.65 9.66 -8.64
C GLU A 148 3.20 9.43 -8.20
N THR A 149 2.77 8.17 -8.04
CA THR A 149 1.44 7.92 -7.49
C THR A 149 1.28 8.55 -6.11
N ALA A 150 2.26 8.38 -5.21
CA ALA A 150 2.22 8.88 -3.85
C ALA A 150 2.13 10.42 -3.81
N ARG A 151 3.00 11.11 -4.56
CA ARG A 151 3.13 12.58 -4.59
C ARG A 151 1.80 13.32 -4.81
N VAL A 152 0.88 12.74 -5.56
CA VAL A 152 -0.43 13.36 -5.85
C VAL A 152 -1.24 13.65 -4.57
N THR A 153 -1.07 12.87 -3.51
CA THR A 153 -1.82 13.05 -2.24
C THR A 153 -0.94 13.07 -0.99
N HIS A 154 0.27 12.55 -1.07
CA HIS A 154 1.23 12.41 0.03
C HIS A 154 2.53 13.10 -0.38
N ALA A 155 2.72 14.34 0.08
CA ALA A 155 3.94 15.12 -0.15
C ALA A 155 5.12 14.75 0.78
N HIS A 156 4.88 13.91 1.79
CA HIS A 156 5.89 13.54 2.77
C HIS A 156 6.77 12.41 2.21
N PRO A 157 8.11 12.47 2.35
CA PRO A 157 9.03 11.45 1.81
C PRO A 157 8.70 10.01 2.25
N VAL A 158 8.36 9.82 3.52
CA VAL A 158 7.86 8.53 4.05
C VAL A 158 6.64 8.00 3.30
N GLY A 159 5.72 8.86 2.87
CA GLY A 159 4.57 8.48 2.05
C GLY A 159 5.00 7.92 0.69
N GLU A 160 5.97 8.58 0.04
CA GLU A 160 6.57 8.10 -1.22
C GLU A 160 7.29 6.75 -1.01
N ALA A 161 8.12 6.65 0.03
CA ALA A 161 8.86 5.44 0.36
C ALA A 161 7.93 4.23 0.60
N GLY A 162 6.76 4.44 1.21
CA GLY A 162 5.76 3.39 1.40
C GLY A 162 5.19 2.84 0.09
N ALA A 163 4.86 3.73 -0.85
CA ALA A 163 4.38 3.33 -2.18
C ALA A 163 5.46 2.56 -2.95
N VAL A 164 6.70 3.07 -2.94
CA VAL A 164 7.86 2.43 -3.57
C VAL A 164 8.10 1.04 -2.98
N ALA A 165 8.11 0.91 -1.65
CA ALA A 165 8.33 -0.36 -0.98
C ALA A 165 7.30 -1.44 -1.38
N VAL A 166 6.01 -1.09 -1.39
CA VAL A 166 4.94 -2.03 -1.77
C VAL A 166 5.00 -2.37 -3.25
N ALA A 167 5.22 -1.39 -4.13
CA ALA A 167 5.31 -1.63 -5.57
C ALA A 167 6.51 -2.53 -5.92
N LEU A 168 7.69 -2.27 -5.33
CA LEU A 168 8.87 -3.13 -5.48
C LEU A 168 8.61 -4.54 -4.97
N ALA A 169 8.00 -4.68 -3.79
CA ALA A 169 7.68 -5.98 -3.23
C ALA A 169 6.78 -6.80 -4.17
N VAL A 170 5.78 -6.15 -4.78
CA VAL A 170 4.89 -6.78 -5.77
C VAL A 170 5.66 -7.17 -7.03
N ALA A 171 6.49 -6.28 -7.59
CA ALA A 171 7.29 -6.56 -8.78
C ALA A 171 8.22 -7.78 -8.57
N LEU A 172 8.96 -7.80 -7.46
CA LEU A 172 9.85 -8.91 -7.10
C LEU A 172 9.07 -10.22 -6.88
N ALA A 173 7.89 -10.17 -6.26
CA ALA A 173 7.02 -11.34 -6.14
C ALA A 173 6.51 -11.85 -7.49
N VAL A 174 6.25 -10.96 -8.46
CA VAL A 174 5.91 -11.35 -9.84
C VAL A 174 7.09 -12.04 -10.53
N GLN A 175 8.30 -11.50 -10.36
CA GLN A 175 9.56 -12.09 -10.85
C GLN A 175 9.86 -13.47 -10.22
N GLY A 176 9.25 -13.76 -9.06
CA GLY A 176 9.30 -15.08 -8.41
C GLY A 176 10.30 -15.15 -7.25
N GLU A 177 10.73 -13.99 -6.75
CA GLU A 177 11.57 -13.90 -5.56
C GLU A 177 10.85 -14.45 -4.32
N GLN A 178 11.64 -14.98 -3.39
CA GLN A 178 11.11 -15.49 -2.13
C GLN A 178 10.83 -14.34 -1.14
N PRO A 179 9.83 -14.43 -0.26
CA PRO A 179 9.46 -13.35 0.67
C PRO A 179 10.63 -12.72 1.42
N ARG A 180 11.59 -13.53 1.90
CA ARG A 180 12.78 -13.03 2.59
C ARG A 180 13.70 -12.22 1.67
N ALA A 181 13.94 -12.71 0.45
CA ALA A 181 14.76 -12.03 -0.54
C ALA A 181 14.09 -10.76 -1.07
N ILE A 182 12.75 -10.75 -1.18
CA ILE A 182 11.97 -9.55 -1.51
C ILE A 182 12.22 -8.47 -0.46
N TYR A 183 12.08 -8.81 0.82
CA TYR A 183 12.30 -7.87 1.91
C TYR A 183 13.72 -7.28 1.90
N GLU A 184 14.75 -8.11 1.73
CA GLU A 184 16.14 -7.68 1.69
C GLU A 184 16.42 -6.75 0.49
N GLN A 185 15.91 -7.11 -0.70
CA GLN A 185 16.04 -6.27 -1.89
C GLN A 185 15.28 -4.95 -1.77
N VAL A 186 14.07 -4.94 -1.20
CA VAL A 186 13.31 -3.70 -0.96
C VAL A 186 14.09 -2.76 -0.04
N LEU A 187 14.68 -3.30 1.04
CA LEU A 187 15.55 -2.52 1.93
C LEU A 187 16.73 -1.88 1.19
N GLU A 188 17.45 -2.66 0.39
CA GLU A 188 18.58 -2.18 -0.42
C GLU A 188 18.14 -1.08 -1.39
N TRP A 189 17.06 -1.30 -2.14
CA TRP A 189 16.51 -0.31 -3.07
C TRP A 189 16.15 1.00 -2.38
N LEU A 190 15.42 0.95 -1.25
CA LEU A 190 15.03 2.16 -0.53
C LEU A 190 16.24 2.94 0.00
N ALA A 191 17.28 2.24 0.46
CA ALA A 191 18.52 2.85 0.92
C ALA A 191 19.29 3.54 -0.22
N ASP A 192 19.30 2.94 -1.42
CA ASP A 192 20.10 3.40 -2.56
C ASP A 192 19.41 4.47 -3.42
N THR A 193 18.07 4.53 -3.40
CA THR A 193 17.27 5.41 -4.30
C THR A 193 16.67 6.65 -3.63
N GLY A 194 17.12 7.00 -2.42
CA GLY A 194 16.69 8.22 -1.74
C GLY A 194 15.33 8.13 -1.04
N PHE A 195 14.82 6.92 -0.83
CA PHE A 195 13.61 6.63 -0.05
C PHE A 195 13.94 6.03 1.34
N GLY A 196 15.11 6.37 1.86
CA GLY A 196 15.69 5.81 3.09
C GLY A 196 14.92 6.11 4.38
N ASP A 197 13.96 7.03 4.37
CA ASP A 197 13.18 7.41 5.57
C ASP A 197 12.33 6.27 6.13
N LEU A 198 12.04 5.23 5.33
CA LEU A 198 11.33 4.03 5.78
C LEU A 198 12.27 2.92 6.29
N VAL A 199 13.57 2.97 5.95
CA VAL A 199 14.55 1.92 6.27
C VAL A 199 14.63 1.63 7.77
N PRO A 200 14.73 2.62 8.68
CA PRO A 200 14.84 2.32 10.12
C PRO A 200 13.66 1.52 10.68
N TYR A 201 12.46 1.71 10.12
CA TYR A 201 11.25 1.00 10.55
C TYR A 201 11.22 -0.45 10.03
N LEU A 202 11.71 -0.65 8.81
CA LEU A 202 11.87 -1.99 8.23
C LEU A 202 13.01 -2.76 8.92
N GLU A 203 14.09 -2.09 9.34
CA GLU A 203 15.17 -2.69 10.13
C GLU A 203 14.71 -3.06 11.54
N ALA A 204 13.93 -2.19 12.22
CA ALA A 204 13.35 -2.53 13.52
C ALA A 204 12.45 -3.78 13.46
N MET A 205 11.75 -3.98 12.33
CA MET A 205 11.00 -5.21 12.08
C MET A 205 11.92 -6.43 11.91
N GLN A 206 13.13 -6.27 11.37
CA GLN A 206 14.12 -7.36 11.26
C GLN A 206 14.47 -7.98 12.61
N ASP A 207 14.61 -7.15 13.65
CA ASP A 207 14.90 -7.61 15.01
C ASP A 207 13.74 -8.43 15.59
N LEU A 208 12.50 -8.06 15.28
CA LEU A 208 11.32 -8.84 15.65
C LEU A 208 11.31 -10.22 14.99
N LEU A 209 11.75 -10.33 13.73
CA LEU A 209 11.82 -11.61 13.02
C LEU A 209 12.81 -12.60 13.66
N GLN A 210 13.76 -12.15 14.50
CA GLN A 210 14.70 -13.06 15.15
C GLN A 210 14.04 -13.92 16.23
N VAL A 211 12.99 -13.39 16.87
CA VAL A 211 12.31 -14.03 18.01
C VAL A 211 10.87 -14.44 17.69
N TRP A 212 10.34 -14.02 16.53
CA TRP A 212 8.98 -14.31 16.05
C TRP A 212 7.90 -14.05 17.10
N PRO A 213 7.83 -12.85 17.68
CA PRO A 213 6.90 -12.54 18.75
C PRO A 213 5.47 -12.59 18.20
N ASP A 214 4.49 -12.80 19.08
CA ASP A 214 3.09 -12.85 18.68
C ASP A 214 2.57 -11.46 18.29
N PRO A 215 1.47 -11.36 17.51
CA PRO A 215 0.99 -10.08 16.98
C PRO A 215 0.83 -8.94 18.01
N PRO A 216 0.38 -9.17 19.26
CA PRO A 216 0.31 -8.11 20.27
C PRO A 216 1.66 -7.48 20.60
N ASP A 217 2.73 -8.27 20.66
CA ASP A 217 4.08 -7.80 20.94
C ASP A 217 4.67 -7.03 19.74
N VAL A 218 4.34 -7.46 18.52
CA VAL A 218 4.69 -6.72 17.30
C VAL A 218 4.05 -5.33 17.30
N VAL A 219 2.77 -5.24 17.66
CA VAL A 219 2.05 -3.96 17.77
C VAL A 219 2.66 -3.05 18.84
N GLN A 220 3.20 -3.60 19.93
CA GLN A 220 3.90 -2.79 20.94
C GLN A 220 5.19 -2.14 20.39
N VAL A 221 5.86 -2.79 19.44
CA VAL A 221 7.11 -2.30 18.86
C VAL A 221 6.87 -1.41 17.64
N LEU A 222 6.04 -1.86 16.71
CA LEU A 222 5.79 -1.17 15.44
C LEU A 222 4.67 -0.13 15.54
N GLY A 223 3.72 -0.31 16.46
CA GLY A 223 2.48 0.45 16.50
C GLY A 223 1.36 -0.17 15.65
N ASN A 224 0.22 0.53 15.59
CA ASN A 224 -0.99 0.13 14.85
C ASN A 224 -1.80 1.35 14.36
N ARG A 225 -1.11 2.42 13.98
CA ARG A 225 -1.67 3.62 13.35
C ARG A 225 -1.68 3.43 11.83
N LEU A 226 -2.52 4.19 11.15
CA LEU A 226 -2.65 4.18 9.69
C LEU A 226 -1.52 4.95 8.97
N THR A 227 -0.29 4.83 9.47
CA THR A 227 0.91 5.48 8.92
C THR A 227 1.75 4.45 8.18
N VAL A 228 2.48 4.89 7.15
CA VAL A 228 3.36 4.00 6.37
C VAL A 228 4.36 3.26 7.27
N GLN A 229 4.93 3.98 8.24
CA GLN A 229 5.98 3.50 9.15
C GLN A 229 5.53 2.32 10.03
N GLU A 230 4.24 2.16 10.24
CA GLU A 230 3.68 1.10 11.07
C GLU A 230 3.03 0.03 10.19
N CYS A 231 2.22 0.44 9.20
CA CYS A 231 1.51 -0.50 8.32
C CYS A 231 2.44 -1.29 7.40
N VAL A 232 3.44 -0.66 6.78
CA VAL A 232 4.31 -1.37 5.81
C VAL A 232 5.18 -2.41 6.51
N PRO A 233 5.88 -2.10 7.62
CA PRO A 233 6.61 -3.14 8.36
C PRO A 233 5.70 -4.23 8.93
N ALA A 234 4.49 -3.90 9.40
CA ALA A 234 3.53 -4.91 9.86
C ALA A 234 3.09 -5.84 8.72
N ALA A 235 2.85 -5.32 7.52
CA ALA A 235 2.53 -6.13 6.34
C ALA A 235 3.69 -7.07 5.97
N VAL A 236 4.94 -6.57 6.02
CA VAL A 236 6.13 -7.40 5.81
C VAL A 236 6.23 -8.51 6.86
N TYR A 237 6.01 -8.20 8.15
CA TYR A 237 5.98 -9.19 9.21
C TYR A 237 4.96 -10.31 8.91
N CYS A 238 3.73 -9.97 8.51
CA CYS A 238 2.70 -10.95 8.16
C CYS A 238 3.15 -11.87 7.01
N VAL A 239 3.68 -11.29 5.93
CA VAL A 239 4.17 -12.02 4.75
C VAL A 239 5.33 -12.94 5.12
N LEU A 240 6.26 -12.50 5.98
CA LEU A 240 7.42 -13.31 6.39
C LEU A 240 7.07 -14.38 7.42
N ARG A 241 6.07 -14.16 8.28
CA ARG A 241 5.57 -15.16 9.23
C ARG A 241 4.77 -16.26 8.53
N TYR A 242 4.03 -15.90 7.47
CA TYR A 242 3.17 -16.82 6.73
C TYR A 242 3.49 -16.88 5.22
N PRO A 243 4.73 -17.22 4.82
CA PRO A 243 5.21 -17.05 3.44
C PRO A 243 4.53 -17.97 2.42
N ASN A 244 3.87 -19.02 2.88
CA ASN A 244 3.16 -20.00 2.04
C ASN A 244 1.66 -20.10 2.39
N ASN A 245 1.14 -19.14 3.15
CA ASN A 245 -0.27 -19.13 3.54
C ASN A 245 -0.86 -17.73 3.31
N PHE A 246 -1.93 -17.68 2.51
CA PHE A 246 -2.66 -16.45 2.23
C PHE A 246 -3.72 -16.16 3.30
N GLU A 247 -4.28 -17.20 3.94
CA GLU A 247 -5.26 -17.11 5.03
C GLU A 247 -4.58 -16.82 6.37
#